data_AF-A0A2K3LSS7-F1
#
_entry.id   AF-A0A2K3LSS7-F1
#
_cell.length_a   1.000
_cell.length_b   1.000
_cell.length_c   1.000
_cell.angle_alpha   90.00
_cell.angle_beta   90.00
_cell.angle_gamma   90.00
#
_symmetry.space_group_name_H-M   'P 1'
#
loop_
_entity.id
_entity.type
_entity.pdbx_description
1 polymer ?
#
loop_
_entity_poly.entity_id
_entity_poly.type
_entity_poly.pdbx_seq_one_letter_code
_entity_poly.pdbx_strand_id
1 'polypeptide(L)'
;MTKAINNEARIGASILRLFFHDCFVNGCDGSILLDDTATFTGEKNAGPNKNSARGFEIIDTIKTSVEASCNATVSCADILALATRDGIAL
;
A
#
# COMPACT_ATOMS: atom_id res chain seq x y z
N MET A 1 -10.41 -3.81 4.65
CA MET A 1 -10.71 -2.48 4.09
C MET A 1 -11.93 -1.79 4.73
N THR A 2 -13.08 -2.44 4.91
CA THR A 2 -14.30 -1.83 5.49
C THR A 2 -14.07 -0.99 6.75
N LYS A 3 -13.34 -1.53 7.74
CA LYS A 3 -13.01 -0.78 8.97
C LYS A 3 -12.21 0.50 8.69
N ALA A 4 -11.25 0.45 7.77
CA ALA A 4 -10.42 1.61 7.41
C ALA A 4 -11.23 2.69 6.71
N ILE A 5 -12.12 2.30 5.77
CA ILE A 5 -12.98 3.22 5.03
C ILE A 5 -14.04 3.86 5.93
N ASN A 6 -14.64 3.07 6.84
CA ASN A 6 -15.60 3.59 7.81
C ASN A 6 -14.97 4.62 8.76
N ASN A 7 -13.68 4.45 9.10
CA ASN A 7 -12.95 5.42 9.90
C ASN A 7 -12.57 6.66 9.08
N GLU A 8 -12.17 6.48 7.82
CA GLU A 8 -11.82 7.56 6.92
C GLU A 8 -12.09 7.19 5.45
N ALA A 9 -13.15 7.74 4.87
CA ALA A 9 -13.59 7.42 3.51
C ALA A 9 -12.51 7.65 2.43
N ARG A 10 -11.62 8.64 2.64
CA ARG A 10 -10.53 8.96 1.70
C ARG A 10 -9.48 7.85 1.57
N ILE A 11 -9.46 6.87 2.48
CA ILE A 11 -8.52 5.75 2.40
C ILE A 11 -8.70 4.93 1.12
N GLY A 12 -9.94 4.72 0.65
CA GLY A 12 -10.17 4.01 -0.62
C GLY A 12 -9.42 4.66 -1.79
N ALA A 13 -9.58 5.98 -1.95
CA ALA A 13 -8.86 6.76 -2.97
C ALA A 13 -7.34 6.79 -2.74
N SER A 14 -6.89 6.78 -1.49
CA SER A 14 -5.46 6.81 -1.14
C SER A 14 -4.76 5.51 -1.53
N ILE A 15 -5.39 4.36 -1.24
CA ILE A 15 -4.86 3.04 -1.61
C ILE A 15 -4.88 2.84 -3.13
N LEU A 16 -5.94 3.28 -3.82
CA LEU A 16 -5.97 3.28 -5.29
C LEU A 16 -4.79 4.06 -5.87
N ARG A 17 -4.52 5.26 -5.35
CA ARG A 17 -3.37 6.06 -5.79
C ARG A 17 -2.04 5.37 -5.47
N LEU A 18 -1.93 4.73 -4.31
CA LEU A 18 -0.72 4.02 -3.91
C LEU A 18 -0.42 2.86 -4.88
N PHE A 19 -1.43 2.08 -5.27
CA PHE A 19 -1.31 1.03 -6.28
C PHE A 19 -0.95 1.58 -7.66
N PHE A 20 -1.55 2.69 -8.08
CA PHE A 20 -1.17 3.36 -9.32
C PHE A 20 0.32 3.78 -9.31
N HIS A 21 0.81 4.34 -8.21
CA HIS A 21 2.20 4.77 -8.10
C HIS A 21 3.19 3.60 -8.03
N ASP A 22 2.82 2.49 -7.38
CA ASP A 22 3.57 1.23 -7.42
C ASP A 22 3.72 0.77 -8.88
N CYS A 23 2.60 0.53 -9.56
CA CYS A 23 2.60 -0.01 -10.92
C CYS A 23 3.31 0.86 -11.96
N PHE A 24 3.39 2.18 -11.76
CA PHE A 24 4.01 3.10 -12.71
C PHE A 24 5.53 3.22 -12.56
N VAL A 25 6.10 2.72 -11.46
CA VAL A 25 7.55 2.74 -11.23
C VAL A 25 8.03 1.29 -11.17
N ASN A 26 8.68 0.82 -12.22
CA ASN A 26 9.21 -0.55 -12.33
C ASN A 26 8.17 -1.70 -12.24
N GLY A 27 6.88 -1.40 -12.18
CA GLY A 27 5.79 -2.38 -12.20
C GLY A 27 5.18 -2.57 -10.80
N CYS A 28 4.11 -3.37 -10.70
CA CYS A 28 3.40 -3.57 -9.43
C CYS A 28 4.17 -4.59 -8.55
N ASP A 29 5.29 -4.18 -7.98
CA ASP A 29 6.22 -5.06 -7.25
C ASP A 29 6.27 -4.74 -5.73
N GLY A 30 5.51 -3.76 -5.27
CA GLY A 30 5.48 -3.32 -3.88
C GLY A 30 6.67 -2.42 -3.50
N SER A 31 7.48 -1.95 -4.46
CA SER A 31 8.63 -1.08 -4.21
C SER A 31 8.26 0.20 -3.48
N ILE A 32 7.07 0.76 -3.74
CA ILE A 32 6.59 2.00 -3.09
C ILE A 32 6.45 1.86 -1.57
N LEU A 33 6.34 0.63 -1.07
CA LEU A 33 6.14 0.35 0.35
C LEU A 33 7.46 0.38 1.14
N LEU A 34 8.60 0.34 0.47
CA LEU A 34 9.92 0.31 1.10
C LEU A 34 10.29 1.68 1.69
N ASP A 35 10.74 1.67 2.95
CA ASP A 35 11.32 2.84 3.61
C ASP A 35 12.79 3.02 3.22
N ASP A 36 13.27 4.26 3.37
CA ASP A 36 14.69 4.57 3.25
C ASP A 36 15.50 3.79 4.30
N THR A 37 16.68 3.33 3.91
CA THR A 37 17.68 2.76 4.80
C THR A 37 19.03 3.46 4.60
N ALA A 38 20.05 3.11 5.37
CA ALA A 38 21.38 3.71 5.23
C ALA A 38 22.01 3.51 3.83
N THR A 39 21.59 2.48 3.09
CA THR A 39 22.16 2.11 1.80
C THR A 39 21.13 2.07 0.67
N PHE A 40 19.89 2.48 0.93
CA PHE A 40 18.80 2.43 -0.05
C PHE A 40 17.87 3.63 0.14
N THR A 41 17.54 4.29 -0.97
CA THR A 41 16.52 5.34 -1.01
C THR A 41 15.28 4.76 -1.68
N GLY A 42 14.20 4.65 -0.91
CA GLY A 42 12.91 4.21 -1.38
C GLY A 42 12.13 5.33 -2.06
N GLU A 43 10.91 5.00 -2.47
CA GLU A 43 10.12 5.88 -3.33
C GLU A 43 9.25 6.87 -2.56
N LYS A 44 9.02 6.64 -1.26
CA LYS A 44 8.12 7.46 -0.43
C LYS A 44 8.51 8.95 -0.40
N ASN A 45 9.81 9.24 -0.57
CA ASN A 45 10.35 10.60 -0.59
C ASN A 45 10.50 11.22 -1.99
N ALA A 46 10.11 10.51 -3.06
CA ALA A 46 10.08 11.06 -4.41
C ALA A 46 9.08 12.22 -4.52
N GLY A 47 9.31 13.16 -5.44
CA GLY A 47 8.48 14.37 -5.60
C GLY A 47 6.96 14.12 -5.62
N PRO A 48 6.44 13.13 -6.38
CA PRO A 48 5.01 12.81 -6.40
C PRO A 48 4.48 12.16 -5.10
N ASN A 49 5.35 11.56 -4.29
CA ASN A 49 4.99 10.77 -3.10
C ASN A 49 5.16 11.56 -1.81
N LYS A 50 6.19 12.41 -1.73
CA LYS A 50 6.55 13.15 -0.54
C LYS A 50 5.40 14.04 -0.07
N ASN A 51 4.98 13.86 1.18
CA ASN A 51 3.84 14.57 1.77
C ASN A 51 2.54 14.43 0.97
N SER A 52 2.38 13.32 0.23
CA SER A 52 1.28 13.14 -0.72
C SER A 52 0.74 11.71 -0.70
N ALA A 53 1.58 10.71 -0.92
CA ALA A 53 1.22 9.30 -0.80
C ALA A 53 0.92 8.98 0.68
N ARG A 54 -0.11 8.15 0.93
CA ARG A 54 -0.60 7.84 2.27
C ARG A 54 -1.37 6.51 2.29
N GLY A 55 -1.61 5.98 3.49
CA GLY A 55 -2.30 4.68 3.68
C GLY A 55 -1.34 3.50 3.84
N PHE A 56 -0.05 3.74 4.05
CA PHE A 56 0.95 2.69 4.29
C PHE A 56 0.62 1.86 5.53
N GLU A 57 0.15 2.52 6.59
CA GLU A 57 -0.26 1.90 7.85
C GLU A 57 -1.45 0.93 7.71
N ILE A 58 -2.30 1.16 6.69
CA ILE A 58 -3.41 0.26 6.37
C ILE A 58 -2.86 -1.01 5.70
N ILE A 59 -1.87 -0.87 4.82
CA ILE A 59 -1.18 -2.00 4.19
C ILE A 59 -0.44 -2.83 5.24
N ASP A 60 0.26 -2.19 6.20
CA ASP A 60 0.93 -2.88 7.30
C ASP A 60 -0.05 -3.68 8.17
N THR A 61 -1.20 -3.10 8.47
CA THR A 61 -2.27 -3.76 9.25
C THR A 61 -2.80 -4.98 8.50
N ILE A 62 -3.04 -4.86 7.19
CA ILE A 62 -3.48 -5.99 6.36
C ILE A 62 -2.40 -7.07 6.31
N LYS A 63 -1.15 -6.70 6.04
CA LYS A 63 -0.01 -7.63 5.98
C LYS A 63 0.14 -8.39 7.29
N THR A 64 0.10 -7.71 8.43
CA THR A 64 0.18 -8.34 9.75
C THR A 64 -0.93 -9.38 9.95
N SER A 65 -2.18 -9.04 9.60
CA SER A 65 -3.31 -9.98 9.72
C SER A 65 -3.21 -11.17 8.77
N VAL A 66 -2.70 -10.93 7.56
CA VAL A 66 -2.52 -11.98 6.54
C VAL A 66 -1.39 -12.91 6.95
N GLU A 67 -0.26 -12.39 7.44
CA GLU A 67 0.87 -13.21 7.93
C GLU A 67 0.49 -14.06 9.14
N ALA A 68 -0.38 -13.56 10.02
CA ALA A 68 -0.92 -14.35 11.13
C ALA A 68 -1.79 -15.52 10.66
N SER A 69 -2.35 -15.44 9.45
CA SER A 69 -3.23 -16.47 8.87
C SER A 69 -2.48 -17.42 7.92
N CYS A 70 -1.57 -16.88 7.11
CA CYS A 70 -0.79 -17.58 6.10
C CYS A 70 0.60 -16.94 5.94
N ASN A 71 1.49 -17.25 6.89
CA ASN A 71 2.85 -16.76 6.96
C ASN A 71 3.61 -16.93 5.62
N ALA A 72 4.31 -15.89 5.20
CA ALA A 72 5.16 -15.80 4.02
C ALA A 72 4.52 -16.27 2.70
N THR A 73 3.19 -16.19 2.59
CA THR A 73 2.44 -16.71 1.43
C THR A 73 1.99 -15.61 0.48
N VAL A 74 1.45 -14.50 1.01
CA VAL A 74 0.86 -13.44 0.18
C VAL A 74 1.85 -12.28 0.04
N SER A 75 2.15 -11.88 -1.19
CA SER A 75 3.07 -10.78 -1.47
C SER A 75 2.48 -9.42 -1.07
N CYS A 76 3.33 -8.43 -0.79
CA CYS A 76 2.86 -7.07 -0.50
C CYS A 76 2.23 -6.40 -1.74
N ALA A 77 2.73 -6.73 -2.94
CA ALA A 77 2.15 -6.29 -4.21
C ALA A 77 0.70 -6.78 -4.37
N ASP A 78 0.45 -8.07 -4.09
CA ASP A 78 -0.91 -8.63 -4.15
C ASP A 78 -1.82 -8.01 -3.09
N ILE A 79 -1.31 -7.75 -1.89
CA ILE A 79 -2.07 -7.03 -0.85
C ILE A 79 -2.50 -5.65 -1.34
N LEU A 80 -1.61 -4.90 -1.99
CA LEU A 80 -1.90 -3.57 -2.50
C LEU A 80 -2.95 -3.61 -3.64
N ALA A 81 -2.87 -4.61 -4.53
CA ALA A 81 -3.86 -4.83 -5.57
C ALA A 81 -5.25 -5.19 -5.02
N LEU A 82 -5.31 -6.14 -4.07
CA LEU A 82 -6.55 -6.58 -3.44
C LEU A 82 -7.18 -5.47 -2.58
N ALA A 83 -6.37 -4.71 -1.84
CA ALA A 83 -6.82 -3.58 -1.06
C ALA A 83 -7.39 -2.46 -1.95
N THR A 84 -6.79 -2.23 -3.11
CA THR A 84 -7.30 -1.27 -4.12
C THR A 84 -8.66 -1.69 -4.65
N ARG A 85 -8.81 -2.95 -5.08
CA ARG A 85 -10.10 -3.48 -5.55
C ARG A 85 -11.19 -3.28 -4.49
N ASP A 86 -10.91 -3.65 -3.25
CA ASP A 86 -11.87 -3.52 -2.16
C ASP A 86 -12.14 -2.04 -1.82
N GLY A 87 -11.13 -1.17 -1.95
CA GLY A 87 -11.26 0.27 -1.74
C GLY A 87 -12.08 1.02 -2.79
N ILE A 88 -12.25 0.44 -3.99
CA ILE A 88 -13.14 0.97 -5.04
C ILE A 88 -14.57 0.47 -4.83
N ALA A 89 -14.73 -0.76 -4.35
CA ALA A 89 -16.04 -1.41 -4.24
C ALA A 89 -16.85 -1.00 -3.00
N LEU A 90 -16.18 -0.50 -1.96
CA LEU A 90 -16.75 -0.11 -0.66
C LEU A 90 -16.92 1.41 -0.55
#